data_AF-A0A961XJD6-F1
#
_entry.id   AF-A0A961XJD6-F1
#
_cell.length_a   1.000
_cell.length_b   1.000
_cell.length_c   1.000
_cell.angle_alpha   90.00
_cell.angle_beta   90.00
_cell.angle_gamma   90.00
#
_symmetry.space_group_name_H-M   'P 1'
#
loop_
_entity.id
_entity.type
_entity.pdbx_description
1 polymer ?
#
loop_
_entity_poly.entity_id
_entity_poly.type
_entity_poly.pdbx_seq_one_letter_code
_entity_poly.pdbx_strand_id
1 'polypeptide(L)'
;MRLSRYFLPILKENPREAEIVSHRLMLRAGMIRQQAAGSFSWLPLGKRVLDKVCRIIREEQDRSGAHEILMPTIQSADLWRESGRYDDYGKEMLRITDRHERDMLYGPTNEEMVTEIFRSYVRSYRDLPLNLYHIQWKFRDEVRPRFGVMRSREFLMKDAYSFDLDYEGAKAAYNRMFVAYLRTFERVGMKAIPMRADTGPIGGDLSHEFIILADTGESEVFCHR
;
A
#
# COMPACT_ATOMS: atom_id res chain seq x y z
N MET A 1 -21.39 14.54 16.16
CA MET A 1 -20.47 15.69 16.00
C MET A 1 -21.26 16.85 15.42
N ARG A 2 -21.22 18.05 16.01
CA ARG A 2 -21.91 19.24 15.45
C ARG A 2 -21.01 19.93 14.42
N LEU A 3 -21.56 20.34 13.27
CA LEU A 3 -20.78 20.98 12.20
C LEU A 3 -20.07 22.26 12.66
N SER A 4 -20.69 23.04 13.56
CA SER A 4 -20.10 24.26 14.14
C SER A 4 -18.82 24.03 14.96
N ARG A 5 -18.50 22.78 15.31
CA ARG A 5 -17.26 22.38 16.02
C ARG A 5 -16.39 21.46 15.17
N TYR A 6 -16.65 21.38 13.87
CA TYR A 6 -15.97 20.46 12.94
C TYR A 6 -15.21 21.24 11.88
N PHE A 7 -13.93 20.91 11.68
CA PHE A 7 -13.12 21.53 10.64
C PHE A 7 -13.42 20.86 9.29
N LEU A 8 -14.12 21.58 8.42
CA LEU A 8 -14.54 21.12 7.09
C LEU A 8 -14.49 22.29 6.08
N PRO A 9 -13.31 22.57 5.50
CA PRO A 9 -13.12 23.70 4.60
C PRO A 9 -13.62 23.38 3.17
N ILE A 10 -14.93 23.52 2.94
CA ILE A 10 -15.54 23.28 1.63
C ILE A 10 -15.11 24.34 0.61
N LEU A 11 -14.77 23.93 -0.61
CA LEU A 11 -14.44 24.83 -1.71
C LEU A 11 -15.64 25.03 -2.65
N LYS A 12 -15.95 26.29 -2.95
CA LYS A 12 -17.03 26.67 -3.87
C LYS A 12 -16.69 26.28 -5.31
N GLU A 13 -15.49 26.65 -5.75
CA GLU A 13 -15.00 26.47 -7.12
C GLU A 13 -14.21 25.16 -7.27
N ASN A 14 -14.06 24.71 -8.51
CA ASN A 14 -13.22 23.55 -8.82
C ASN A 14 -11.74 23.96 -8.76
N PRO A 15 -10.90 23.24 -7.99
CA PRO A 15 -9.46 23.48 -7.98
C PRO A 15 -8.87 23.23 -9.37
N ARG A 16 -8.00 24.14 -9.85
CA ARG A 16 -7.44 24.09 -11.22
C ARG A 16 -6.42 22.96 -11.38
N GLU A 17 -5.78 22.58 -10.27
CA GLU A 17 -4.81 21.49 -10.17
C GLU A 17 -5.44 20.08 -10.23
N ALA A 18 -6.77 19.98 -10.18
CA ALA A 18 -7.47 18.70 -10.12
C ALA A 18 -7.98 18.23 -11.50
N GLU A 19 -7.21 17.35 -12.12
CA GLU A 19 -7.51 16.76 -13.44
C GLU A 19 -8.69 15.78 -13.40
N ILE A 20 -8.73 14.87 -12.41
CA ILE A 20 -9.77 13.83 -12.30
C ILE A 20 -10.83 14.15 -11.24
N VAL A 21 -12.01 13.53 -11.40
CA VAL A 21 -13.20 13.79 -10.58
C VAL A 21 -12.98 13.46 -9.10
N SER A 22 -12.30 12.36 -8.77
CA SER A 22 -12.04 11.96 -7.38
C SER A 22 -11.16 12.98 -6.66
N HIS A 23 -10.05 13.39 -7.28
CA HIS A 23 -9.15 14.43 -6.74
C HIS A 23 -9.91 15.74 -6.51
N ARG A 24 -10.70 16.19 -7.50
CA ARG A 24 -11.51 17.40 -7.42
C ARG A 24 -12.51 17.35 -6.26
N LEU A 25 -13.24 16.25 -6.11
CA LEU A 25 -14.24 16.09 -5.06
C LEU A 25 -13.60 16.00 -3.67
N MET A 26 -12.48 15.29 -3.51
CA MET A 26 -11.80 15.19 -2.22
C MET A 26 -11.25 16.55 -1.75
N LEU A 27 -10.74 17.38 -2.65
CA LEU A 27 -10.34 18.77 -2.34
C LEU A 27 -11.57 19.62 -1.99
N ARG A 28 -12.61 19.61 -2.83
CA ARG A 28 -13.82 20.43 -2.62
C ARG A 28 -14.59 20.07 -1.36
N ALA A 29 -14.63 18.79 -1.00
CA ALA A 29 -15.27 18.30 0.21
C ALA A 29 -14.42 18.51 1.48
N GLY A 30 -13.26 19.17 1.38
CA GLY A 30 -12.37 19.40 2.52
C GLY A 30 -11.87 18.10 3.15
N MET A 31 -11.57 17.07 2.34
CA MET A 31 -11.08 15.77 2.81
C MET A 31 -9.55 15.71 2.83
N ILE A 32 -8.88 16.38 1.90
CA ILE A 32 -7.42 16.39 1.77
C ILE A 32 -6.91 17.81 1.48
N ARG A 33 -5.64 18.04 1.79
CA ARG A 33 -4.90 19.25 1.41
C ARG A 33 -3.51 18.86 0.94
N GLN A 34 -3.10 19.33 -0.24
CA GLN A 34 -1.75 19.10 -0.74
C GLN A 34 -0.72 19.93 0.04
N GLN A 35 0.37 19.30 0.47
CA GLN A 35 1.49 19.96 1.16
C GLN A 35 2.74 20.06 0.27
N ALA A 36 2.95 19.04 -0.56
CA ALA A 36 3.97 19.01 -1.60
C ALA A 36 3.45 18.21 -2.80
N ALA A 37 4.17 18.19 -3.92
CA ALA A 37 3.86 17.30 -5.04
C ALA A 37 3.72 15.86 -4.53
N GLY A 38 2.55 15.23 -4.71
CA GLY A 38 2.31 13.87 -4.24
C GLY A 38 2.34 13.65 -2.73
N SER A 39 2.18 14.67 -1.89
CA SER A 39 2.02 14.49 -0.43
C SER A 39 0.84 15.31 0.08
N PHE A 40 -0.03 14.65 0.85
CA PHE A 40 -1.33 15.16 1.24
C PHE A 40 -1.57 15.02 2.74
N SER A 41 -2.05 16.09 3.37
CA SER A 41 -2.65 16.01 4.69
C SER A 41 -4.09 15.52 4.58
N TRP A 42 -4.44 14.53 5.40
CA TRP A 42 -5.80 14.02 5.55
C TRP A 42 -6.57 14.87 6.56
N LEU A 43 -7.54 15.64 6.09
CA LEU A 43 -8.40 16.48 6.93
C LEU A 43 -9.45 15.60 7.64
N PRO A 44 -10.17 16.11 8.67
CA PRO A 44 -10.98 15.26 9.54
C PRO A 44 -11.98 14.35 8.82
N LEU A 45 -12.62 14.82 7.74
CA LEU A 45 -13.54 13.99 6.96
C LEU A 45 -12.81 12.89 6.18
N GLY A 46 -11.70 13.23 5.52
CA GLY A 46 -10.86 12.27 4.81
C GLY A 46 -10.29 11.21 5.76
N LYS A 47 -9.77 11.64 6.91
CA LYS A 47 -9.22 10.73 7.94
C LYS A 47 -10.26 9.75 8.46
N ARG A 48 -11.50 10.18 8.69
CA ARG A 48 -12.60 9.28 9.09
C ARG A 48 -12.90 8.22 8.03
N VAL A 49 -12.81 8.56 6.75
CA VAL A 49 -12.99 7.59 5.66
C VAL A 49 -11.81 6.63 5.61
N LEU A 50 -10.58 7.15 5.67
CA LEU A 50 -9.35 6.34 5.73
C LEU A 50 -9.41 5.31 6.87
N ASP A 51 -9.82 5.73 8.07
CA ASP A 51 -9.94 4.84 9.23
C ASP A 51 -10.99 3.74 9.04
N LYS A 52 -12.11 4.04 8.38
CA LYS A 52 -13.12 3.02 8.05
C LYS A 52 -12.59 2.01 7.05
N VAL A 53 -11.85 2.46 6.03
CA VAL A 53 -11.21 1.59 5.04
C VAL A 53 -10.18 0.69 5.71
N CYS A 54 -9.26 1.26 6.50
CA CYS A 54 -8.25 0.50 7.24
C CYS A 54 -8.88 -0.52 8.19
N ARG A 55 -10.02 -0.21 8.81
CA ARG A 55 -10.75 -1.15 9.65
C ARG A 55 -11.29 -2.34 8.86
N ILE A 56 -11.91 -2.12 7.70
CA ILE A 56 -12.41 -3.21 6.85
C ILE A 56 -11.25 -4.11 6.41
N ILE A 57 -10.14 -3.50 5.97
CA ILE A 57 -8.93 -4.22 5.57
C ILE A 57 -8.43 -5.09 6.73
N ARG A 58 -8.25 -4.51 7.92
CA ARG A 58 -7.82 -5.24 9.13
C ARG A 58 -8.72 -6.42 9.44
N GLU A 59 -10.05 -6.21 9.47
CA GLU A 59 -11.02 -7.26 9.75
C GLU A 59 -10.95 -8.44 8.76
N GLU A 60 -10.72 -8.19 7.47
CA GLU A 60 -10.59 -9.27 6.48
C GLU A 60 -9.21 -9.93 6.47
N GLN A 61 -8.14 -9.19 6.79
CA GLN A 61 -6.81 -9.77 7.01
C GLN A 61 -6.80 -10.67 8.26
N ASP A 62 -7.35 -10.22 9.38
CA ASP A 62 -7.44 -11.01 10.61
C ASP A 62 -8.29 -12.27 10.39
N ARG A 63 -9.41 -12.14 9.65
CA ARG A 63 -10.27 -13.28 9.25
C ARG A 63 -9.49 -14.33 8.44
N SER A 64 -8.53 -13.91 7.64
CA SER A 64 -7.71 -14.81 6.82
C SER A 64 -6.61 -15.54 7.61
N GLY A 65 -6.45 -15.21 8.90
CA GLY A 65 -5.41 -15.75 9.78
C GLY A 65 -4.09 -14.98 9.72
N ALA A 66 -4.05 -13.79 9.13
CA ALA A 66 -2.86 -12.93 9.15
C ALA A 66 -2.75 -12.17 10.48
N HIS A 67 -1.52 -11.88 10.91
CA HIS A 67 -1.24 -11.17 12.16
C HIS A 67 -0.68 -9.78 11.89
N GLU A 68 -1.29 -8.77 12.50
CA GLU A 68 -0.84 -7.38 12.35
C GLU A 68 0.43 -7.13 13.20
N ILE A 69 1.44 -6.56 12.55
CA ILE A 69 2.65 -6.00 13.14
C ILE A 69 2.78 -4.53 12.72
N LEU A 70 3.80 -3.82 13.19
CA LEU A 70 4.12 -2.48 12.67
C LEU A 70 5.63 -2.35 12.51
N MET A 71 6.05 -2.10 11.27
CA MET A 71 7.45 -1.92 10.91
C MET A 71 7.75 -0.43 10.74
N PRO A 72 8.99 0.03 10.97
CA PRO A 72 9.38 1.42 10.81
C PRO A 72 9.30 1.87 9.34
N THR A 73 9.08 3.17 9.14
CA THR A 73 9.12 3.81 7.82
C THR A 73 10.54 4.00 7.31
N ILE A 74 11.50 4.20 8.21
CA ILE A 74 12.92 4.32 7.88
C ILE A 74 13.59 2.95 8.02
N GLN A 75 14.33 2.54 6.98
CA GLN A 75 15.01 1.24 6.91
C GLN A 75 16.51 1.44 6.69
N SER A 76 17.31 0.47 7.16
CA SER A 76 18.76 0.43 6.87
C SER A 76 19.01 0.11 5.40
N ALA A 77 19.93 0.83 4.76
CA ALA A 77 20.36 0.50 3.40
C ALA A 77 21.07 -0.86 3.33
N ASP A 78 21.75 -1.28 4.40
CA ASP A 78 22.47 -2.57 4.42
C ASP A 78 21.53 -3.76 4.21
N LEU A 79 20.33 -3.67 4.78
CA LEU A 79 19.30 -4.70 4.62
C LEU A 79 18.87 -4.85 3.14
N TRP A 80 18.82 -3.76 2.39
CA TRP A 80 18.49 -3.75 0.96
C TRP A 80 19.68 -4.13 0.09
N ARG A 81 20.92 -3.93 0.57
CA ARG A 81 22.12 -4.43 -0.08
C ARG A 81 22.22 -5.95 0.03
N GLU A 82 21.80 -6.54 1.16
CA GLU A 82 21.73 -8.00 1.34
C GLU A 82 20.85 -8.68 0.27
N SER A 83 19.72 -8.06 -0.12
CA SER A 83 18.84 -8.59 -1.17
C SER A 83 19.26 -8.21 -2.59
N GLY A 84 20.23 -7.29 -2.74
CA GLY A 84 20.61 -6.70 -4.02
C GLY A 84 19.67 -5.60 -4.52
N ARG A 85 18.51 -5.37 -3.88
CA ARG A 85 17.50 -4.41 -4.38
C ARG A 85 17.84 -2.95 -4.13
N TYR A 86 18.87 -2.62 -3.34
CA TYR A 86 19.21 -1.23 -3.03
C TYR A 86 19.48 -0.38 -4.28
N ASP A 87 20.25 -0.90 -5.24
CA ASP A 87 20.57 -0.19 -6.49
C ASP A 87 19.58 -0.50 -7.62
N ASP A 88 19.03 -1.72 -7.65
CA ASP A 88 18.07 -2.15 -8.68
C ASP A 88 16.71 -1.43 -8.58
N TYR A 89 16.30 -0.96 -7.39
CA TYR A 89 15.04 -0.23 -7.22
C TYR A 89 15.03 1.12 -7.96
N GLY A 90 16.21 1.69 -8.23
CA GLY A 90 16.37 2.91 -8.99
C GLY A 90 15.92 4.19 -8.26
N LYS A 91 15.59 5.21 -9.05
CA LYS A 91 15.39 6.59 -8.58
C LYS A 91 14.11 6.82 -7.77
N GLU A 92 13.18 5.86 -7.78
CA GLU A 92 11.97 5.94 -6.97
C GLU A 92 12.24 5.71 -5.47
N MET A 93 13.41 5.16 -5.12
CA MET A 93 13.82 4.97 -3.74
C MET A 93 14.31 6.29 -3.12
N LEU A 94 13.61 6.77 -2.10
CA LEU A 94 14.06 7.92 -1.31
C LEU A 94 15.17 7.49 -0.34
N ARG A 95 16.42 7.77 -0.72
CA ARG A 95 17.62 7.54 0.11
C ARG A 95 17.83 8.70 1.10
N ILE A 96 18.24 8.37 2.31
CA ILE A 96 18.42 9.30 3.43
C ILE A 96 19.77 9.01 4.09
N THR A 97 20.54 10.04 4.39
CA THR A 97 21.75 9.91 5.20
C THR A 97 21.52 10.58 6.55
N ASP A 98 21.76 9.87 7.65
CA ASP A 98 21.63 10.47 8.99
C ASP A 98 22.81 11.38 9.34
N ARG A 99 22.75 12.01 10.52
CA ARG A 99 23.81 12.89 11.05
C ARG A 99 25.13 12.16 11.36
N HIS A 100 25.15 10.84 11.31
CA HIS A 100 26.30 9.98 11.54
C HIS A 100 26.78 9.32 10.23
N GLU A 101 26.33 9.84 9.08
CA GLU A 101 26.70 9.36 7.75
C GLU A 101 26.25 7.91 7.48
N ARG A 102 25.17 7.46 8.14
CA ARG A 102 24.57 6.14 7.88
C ARG A 102 23.58 6.22 6.75
N ASP A 103 23.71 5.30 5.81
CA ASP A 103 22.78 5.15 4.71
C ASP A 103 21.48 4.46 5.17
N MET A 104 20.38 5.15 4.91
CA MET A 104 19.03 4.70 5.20
C MET A 104 18.13 5.01 4.00
N LEU A 105 16.88 4.57 4.08
CA LEU A 105 15.87 4.90 3.09
C LEU A 105 14.49 4.97 3.73
N TYR A 106 13.60 5.74 3.11
CA TYR A 106 12.17 5.64 3.41
C TYR A 106 11.62 4.44 2.64
N GLY A 107 11.10 3.45 3.37
CA GLY A 107 10.64 2.17 2.84
C GLY A 107 9.56 2.32 1.75
N PRO A 108 9.84 1.90 0.49
CA PRO A 108 8.80 1.83 -0.55
C PRO A 108 7.97 0.53 -0.47
N THR A 109 8.50 -0.47 0.24
CA THR A 109 7.93 -1.79 0.58
C THR A 109 8.79 -2.43 1.70
N ASN A 110 8.49 -3.66 2.15
CA ASN A 110 9.09 -4.26 3.34
C ASN A 110 9.47 -5.75 3.20
N GLU A 111 9.69 -6.30 2.00
CA GLU A 111 10.07 -7.72 1.84
C GLU A 111 11.34 -8.08 2.63
N GLU A 112 12.37 -7.25 2.61
CA GLU A 112 13.62 -7.52 3.33
C GLU A 112 13.44 -7.42 4.85
N MET A 113 12.67 -6.43 5.30
CA MET A 113 12.44 -6.17 6.73
C MET A 113 11.64 -7.27 7.41
N VAL A 114 10.57 -7.74 6.77
CA VAL A 114 9.78 -8.84 7.32
C VAL A 114 10.55 -10.16 7.24
N THR A 115 11.42 -10.34 6.23
CA THR A 115 12.32 -11.49 6.13
C THR A 115 13.37 -11.49 7.25
N GLU A 116 13.92 -10.31 7.60
CA GLU A 116 14.83 -10.16 8.74
C GLU A 116 14.15 -10.54 10.06
N ILE A 117 12.94 -10.05 10.29
CA ILE A 117 12.14 -10.42 11.47
C ILE A 117 11.90 -11.94 11.49
N PHE A 118 11.48 -12.52 10.36
CA PHE A 118 11.21 -13.94 10.24
C PHE A 118 12.45 -14.79 10.55
N ARG A 119 13.59 -14.51 9.91
CA ARG A 119 14.84 -15.29 10.07
C ARG A 119 15.43 -15.19 11.47
N SER A 120 15.07 -14.15 12.23
CA SER A 120 15.51 -13.93 13.61
C SER A 120 14.79 -14.85 14.61
N TYR A 121 13.51 -15.15 14.39
CA TYR A 121 12.67 -15.84 15.38
C TYR A 121 12.13 -17.22 14.96
N VAL A 122 11.88 -17.45 13.67
CA VAL A 122 11.30 -18.71 13.19
C VAL A 122 12.42 -19.74 12.95
N ARG A 123 12.35 -20.88 13.62
CA ARG A 123 13.41 -21.91 13.59
C ARG A 123 12.90 -23.31 13.26
N SER A 124 11.58 -23.54 13.27
CA SER A 124 11.00 -24.85 13.00
C SER A 124 9.88 -24.77 11.97
N TYR A 125 9.69 -25.84 11.20
CA TYR A 125 8.51 -26.00 10.33
C TYR A 125 7.18 -25.94 11.11
N ARG A 126 7.21 -26.19 12.43
CA ARG A 126 6.04 -26.12 13.31
C ARG A 126 5.53 -24.70 13.53
N ASP A 127 6.35 -23.70 13.24
CA ASP A 127 5.99 -22.29 13.32
C ASP A 127 5.31 -21.81 12.03
N LEU A 128 5.19 -22.68 11.02
CA LEU A 128 4.57 -22.41 9.72
C LEU A 128 3.21 -23.13 9.60
N PRO A 129 2.25 -22.58 8.84
CA PRO A 129 2.34 -21.34 8.05
C PRO A 129 2.23 -20.07 8.90
N LEU A 130 2.90 -19.00 8.48
CA LEU A 130 2.86 -17.69 9.13
C LEU A 130 2.48 -16.61 8.12
N ASN A 131 1.63 -15.68 8.49
CA ASN A 131 1.33 -14.51 7.66
C ASN A 131 1.33 -13.24 8.52
N LEU A 132 2.26 -12.33 8.23
CA LEU A 132 2.44 -11.06 8.94
C LEU A 132 2.04 -9.92 8.01
N TYR A 133 1.32 -8.93 8.53
CA TYR A 133 0.97 -7.75 7.74
C TYR A 133 1.06 -6.48 8.56
N HIS A 134 1.10 -5.33 7.91
CA HIS A 134 0.91 -4.05 8.59
C HIS A 134 0.12 -3.07 7.73
N ILE A 135 -0.34 -1.97 8.33
CA ILE A 135 -0.90 -0.83 7.60
C ILE A 135 0.00 0.37 7.90
N GLN A 136 0.87 0.73 6.96
CA GLN A 136 1.93 1.71 7.19
C GLN A 136 2.12 2.65 5.99
N TRP A 137 2.64 3.85 6.27
CA TRP A 137 3.03 4.81 5.26
C TRP A 137 4.25 4.32 4.48
N LYS A 138 4.18 4.51 3.16
CA LYS A 138 5.24 4.21 2.20
C LYS A 138 5.64 5.47 1.48
N PHE A 139 6.84 5.45 0.91
CA PHE A 139 7.30 6.51 0.03
C PHE A 139 7.88 5.94 -1.25
N ARG A 140 7.45 6.46 -2.39
CA ARG A 140 8.07 6.25 -3.71
C ARG A 140 8.23 7.62 -4.36
N ASP A 141 9.44 8.01 -4.76
CA ASP A 141 9.70 9.31 -5.37
C ASP A 141 9.27 9.32 -6.84
N GLU A 142 7.95 9.19 -7.02
CA GLU A 142 7.28 9.15 -8.31
C GLU A 142 7.66 10.36 -9.17
N VAL A 143 8.08 10.09 -10.40
CA VAL A 143 8.61 11.11 -11.33
C VAL A 143 7.55 12.15 -11.66
N ARG A 144 6.28 11.73 -11.76
CA ARG A 144 5.14 12.61 -12.04
C ARG A 144 3.95 12.26 -11.14
N PRO A 145 3.92 12.75 -9.89
CA PRO A 145 2.78 12.54 -9.00
C PRO A 145 1.54 13.25 -9.58
N ARG A 146 0.45 12.51 -9.75
CA ARG A 146 -0.77 12.99 -10.41
C ARG A 146 -2.02 12.38 -9.77
N PHE A 147 -3.19 12.90 -10.15
CA PHE A 147 -4.47 12.30 -9.77
C PHE A 147 -4.76 12.23 -8.25
N GLY A 148 -4.19 13.16 -7.48
CA GLY A 148 -4.43 13.25 -6.04
C GLY A 148 -3.84 12.06 -5.29
N VAL A 149 -4.68 11.36 -4.53
CA VAL A 149 -4.27 10.18 -3.74
C VAL A 149 -4.08 8.91 -4.58
N MET A 150 -4.41 8.93 -5.88
CA MET A 150 -4.28 7.76 -6.76
C MET A 150 -2.82 7.47 -7.13
N ARG A 151 -2.02 8.53 -7.39
CA ARG A 151 -0.60 8.42 -7.74
C ARG A 151 0.21 9.50 -7.02
N SER A 152 0.43 9.25 -5.74
CA SER A 152 1.18 10.12 -4.82
C SER A 152 2.58 9.55 -4.54
N ARG A 153 3.43 10.35 -3.88
CA ARG A 153 4.75 9.90 -3.41
C ARG A 153 4.67 9.25 -2.06
N GLU A 154 3.91 9.87 -1.16
CA GLU A 154 3.59 9.31 0.15
C GLU A 154 2.18 8.73 0.13
N PHE A 155 2.02 7.47 0.50
CA PHE A 155 0.74 6.77 0.48
C PHE A 155 0.66 5.73 1.60
N LEU A 156 -0.57 5.40 2.02
CA LEU A 156 -0.81 4.37 3.02
C LEU A 156 -1.05 3.04 2.32
N MET A 157 -0.33 2.01 2.72
CA MET A 157 -0.45 0.68 2.16
C MET A 157 -0.70 -0.34 3.26
N LYS A 158 -1.51 -1.35 2.92
CA LYS A 158 -1.50 -2.62 3.63
C LYS A 158 -0.73 -3.63 2.81
N ASP A 159 0.41 -4.06 3.32
CA ASP A 159 1.26 -5.10 2.78
C ASP A 159 1.35 -6.27 3.76
N ALA A 160 1.25 -7.48 3.21
CA ALA A 160 1.16 -8.75 3.93
C ALA A 160 2.13 -9.77 3.32
N TYR A 161 2.75 -10.57 4.17
CA TYR A 161 3.87 -11.43 3.84
C TYR A 161 3.66 -12.80 4.46
N SER A 162 3.48 -13.83 3.62
CA SER A 162 3.32 -15.21 4.04
C SER A 162 4.63 -15.99 3.95
N PHE A 163 4.86 -16.84 4.94
CA PHE A 163 5.98 -17.76 5.01
C PHE A 163 5.43 -19.17 5.15
N ASP A 164 5.88 -20.06 4.28
CA ASP A 164 5.40 -21.43 4.17
C ASP A 164 6.58 -22.37 3.89
N LEU A 165 6.43 -23.65 4.25
CA LEU A 165 7.51 -24.64 4.15
C LEU A 165 7.85 -25.01 2.70
N ASP A 166 6.82 -25.03 1.84
CA ASP A 166 6.90 -25.44 0.45
C ASP A 166 5.96 -24.62 -0.44
N TYR A 167 6.05 -24.87 -1.74
CA TYR A 167 5.28 -24.16 -2.76
C TYR A 167 3.77 -24.35 -2.60
N GLU A 168 3.29 -25.54 -2.22
CA GLU A 168 1.86 -25.79 -2.07
C GLU A 168 1.30 -25.05 -0.85
N GLY A 169 2.08 -24.94 0.24
CA GLY A 169 1.77 -24.07 1.36
C GLY A 169 1.67 -22.60 0.94
N ALA A 170 2.66 -22.10 0.20
CA ALA A 170 2.66 -20.72 -0.32
C ALA A 170 1.46 -20.45 -1.25
N LYS A 171 1.10 -21.41 -2.10
CA LYS A 171 -0.09 -21.33 -2.97
C LYS A 171 -1.39 -21.34 -2.16
N ALA A 172 -1.45 -22.09 -1.06
CA ALA A 172 -2.60 -22.04 -0.15
C ALA A 172 -2.69 -20.66 0.53
N ALA A 173 -1.56 -20.08 0.96
CA ALA A 173 -1.51 -18.73 1.53
C ALA A 173 -1.94 -17.66 0.52
N TYR A 174 -1.47 -17.78 -0.72
CA TYR A 174 -1.87 -16.95 -1.85
C TYR A 174 -3.40 -16.95 -2.04
N ASN A 175 -4.01 -18.14 -2.08
CA ASN A 175 -5.46 -18.29 -2.23
C ASN A 175 -6.24 -17.68 -1.05
N ARG A 176 -5.72 -17.80 0.18
CA ARG A 176 -6.33 -17.13 1.35
C ARG A 176 -6.34 -15.61 1.18
N MET A 177 -5.24 -15.02 0.72
CA MET A 177 -5.17 -13.58 0.43
C MET A 177 -6.09 -13.18 -0.72
N PHE A 178 -6.14 -13.98 -1.79
CA PHE A 178 -7.01 -13.72 -2.94
C PHE A 178 -8.48 -13.59 -2.52
N VAL A 179 -8.98 -14.52 -1.70
CA VAL A 179 -10.35 -14.48 -1.19
C VAL A 179 -10.55 -13.32 -0.21
N ALA A 180 -9.57 -13.03 0.65
CA ALA A 180 -9.63 -11.88 1.56
C ALA A 180 -9.73 -10.55 0.79
N TYR A 181 -9.04 -10.42 -0.34
CA TYR A 181 -9.08 -9.24 -1.19
C TYR A 181 -10.44 -9.10 -1.88
N LEU A 182 -10.99 -10.18 -2.44
CA LEU A 182 -12.35 -10.18 -3.00
C LEU A 182 -13.38 -9.66 -2.00
N ARG A 183 -13.36 -10.18 -0.76
CA ARG A 183 -14.26 -9.76 0.32
C ARG A 183 -14.01 -8.31 0.73
N THR A 184 -12.74 -7.89 0.79
CA THR A 184 -12.36 -6.51 1.13
C THR A 184 -12.98 -5.53 0.13
N PHE A 185 -12.80 -5.77 -1.18
CA PHE A 185 -13.34 -4.91 -2.23
C PHE A 185 -14.88 -4.90 -2.25
N GLU A 186 -15.51 -6.06 -2.07
CA GLU A 186 -16.97 -6.16 -1.95
C GLU A 186 -17.50 -5.32 -0.77
N ARG A 187 -16.85 -5.40 0.41
CA ARG A 187 -17.26 -4.65 1.61
C ARG A 187 -17.07 -3.14 1.51
N VAL A 188 -16.13 -2.67 0.69
CA VAL A 188 -16.00 -1.23 0.40
C VAL A 188 -16.94 -0.77 -0.74
N GLY A 189 -17.76 -1.68 -1.28
CA GLY A 189 -18.74 -1.39 -2.32
C GLY A 189 -18.14 -1.31 -3.73
N MET A 190 -16.99 -1.95 -3.96
CA MET A 190 -16.27 -1.92 -5.23
C MET A 190 -16.27 -3.29 -5.89
N LYS A 191 -16.40 -3.30 -7.22
CA LYS A 191 -16.23 -4.51 -8.04
C LYS A 191 -14.81 -4.55 -8.59
N ALA A 192 -13.89 -5.11 -7.82
CA ALA A 192 -12.52 -5.33 -8.27
C ALA A 192 -12.41 -6.65 -9.03
N ILE A 193 -11.83 -6.61 -10.22
CA ILE A 193 -11.61 -7.78 -11.08
C ILE A 193 -10.17 -8.24 -10.89
N PRO A 194 -9.94 -9.48 -10.41
CA PRO A 194 -8.60 -10.03 -10.34
C PRO A 194 -8.10 -10.35 -11.75
N MET A 195 -6.96 -9.79 -12.14
CA MET A 195 -6.32 -10.01 -13.43
C MET A 195 -4.89 -10.48 -13.23
N ARG A 196 -4.43 -11.44 -14.05
CA ARG A 196 -3.02 -11.85 -14.04
C ARG A 196 -2.14 -10.63 -14.35
N ALA A 197 -1.08 -10.47 -13.58
CA ALA A 197 -0.20 -9.31 -13.67
C ALA A 197 1.27 -9.73 -13.75
N ASP A 198 2.12 -8.79 -14.18
CA ASP A 198 3.56 -8.93 -14.07
C ASP A 198 3.97 -8.90 -12.58
N THR A 199 5.05 -9.59 -12.24
CA THR A 199 5.61 -9.57 -10.89
C THR A 199 6.54 -8.38 -10.68
N GLY A 200 7.06 -7.79 -11.76
CA GLY A 200 7.96 -6.64 -11.71
C GLY A 200 9.18 -6.87 -10.78
N PRO A 201 9.65 -5.85 -10.06
CA PRO A 201 10.84 -5.94 -9.20
C PRO A 201 10.62 -6.74 -7.90
N ILE A 202 9.42 -7.28 -7.68
CA ILE A 202 9.09 -8.15 -6.54
C ILE A 202 9.48 -9.60 -6.86
N GLY A 203 9.42 -10.01 -8.14
CA GLY A 203 9.71 -11.37 -8.60
C GLY A 203 8.58 -12.38 -8.34
N GLY A 204 8.76 -13.62 -8.82
CA GLY A 204 7.77 -14.70 -8.76
C GLY A 204 7.06 -14.98 -10.09
N ASP A 205 6.02 -15.83 -10.07
CA ASP A 205 5.24 -16.22 -11.26
C ASP A 205 3.71 -16.20 -11.02
N LEU A 206 3.27 -16.13 -9.76
CA LEU A 206 1.87 -16.04 -9.36
C LEU A 206 1.52 -14.62 -8.89
N SER A 207 1.13 -13.76 -9.83
CA SER A 207 0.73 -12.37 -9.55
C SER A 207 -0.67 -12.07 -10.11
N HIS A 208 -1.50 -11.44 -9.28
CA HIS A 208 -2.79 -10.90 -9.69
C HIS A 208 -2.97 -9.48 -9.15
N GLU A 209 -3.34 -8.56 -10.05
CA GLU A 209 -3.80 -7.23 -9.70
C GLU A 209 -5.32 -7.21 -9.59
N PHE A 210 -5.84 -6.53 -8.57
CA PHE A 210 -7.27 -6.33 -8.38
C PHE A 210 -7.67 -4.95 -8.93
N ILE A 211 -8.23 -4.95 -10.14
CA ILE A 211 -8.47 -3.72 -10.91
C ILE A 211 -9.94 -3.32 -10.83
N ILE A 212 -10.21 -2.05 -10.52
CA ILE A 212 -11.54 -1.45 -10.63
C ILE A 212 -11.63 -0.77 -11.99
N LEU A 213 -12.64 -1.14 -12.79
CA LEU A 213 -12.85 -0.53 -14.10
C LEU A 213 -13.23 0.95 -13.97
N ALA A 214 -12.44 1.82 -14.60
CA ALA A 214 -12.67 3.25 -14.62
C ALA A 214 -12.07 3.87 -15.89
N ASP A 215 -12.76 4.84 -16.49
CA ASP A 215 -12.31 5.53 -17.72
C ASP A 215 -11.00 6.32 -17.53
N THR A 216 -10.69 6.67 -16.28
CA THR A 216 -9.46 7.39 -15.89
C THR A 216 -8.40 6.47 -15.28
N GLY A 217 -8.53 5.15 -15.43
CA GLY A 217 -7.56 4.18 -14.94
C GLY A 217 -6.22 4.27 -15.68
N GLU A 218 -5.11 3.99 -14.97
CA GLU A 218 -3.77 4.00 -15.59
C GLU A 218 -3.38 2.65 -16.20
N SER A 219 -4.07 1.56 -15.82
CA SER A 219 -3.84 0.21 -16.36
C SER A 219 -4.81 -0.11 -17.49
N GLU A 220 -4.30 -0.52 -18.64
CA GLU A 220 -5.10 -1.12 -19.69
C GLU A 220 -5.41 -2.58 -19.36
N VAL A 221 -6.66 -3.00 -19.58
CA VAL A 221 -7.12 -4.36 -19.31
C VAL A 221 -7.50 -5.05 -20.60
N PHE A 222 -7.02 -6.27 -20.79
CA PHE A 222 -7.29 -7.07 -21.98
C PHE A 222 -8.08 -8.32 -21.61
N CYS A 223 -9.23 -8.51 -22.25
CA CYS A 223 -9.93 -9.79 -22.23
C CYS A 223 -9.50 -10.60 -23.45
N HIS A 224 -8.94 -11.79 -23.24
CA HIS A 224 -8.75 -12.74 -24.32
C HIS A 224 -10.13 -13.15 -24.85
N ARG A 225 -10.35 -13.02 -26.16
CA ARG A 225 -11.55 -13.53 -26.84
C ARG A 225 -11.43 -15.02 -27.08
#